data_AF-A0A7H0LEK9-F1
#
_entry.id   AF-A0A7H0LEK9-F1
#
_cell.length_a   1.000
_cell.length_b   1.000
_cell.length_c   1.000
_cell.angle_alpha   90.00
_cell.angle_beta   90.00
_cell.angle_gamma   90.00
#
_symmetry.space_group_name_H-M   'P 1'
#
loop_
_entity.id
_entity.type
_entity.pdbx_description
1 polymer ?
#
loop_
_entity_poly.entity_id
_entity_poly.type
_entity_poly.pdbx_seq_one_letter_code
_entity_poly.pdbx_strand_id
1 'polypeptide(L)'
;MNPLLDHMITIMAFILIGLAVIPLLLVALGALASYFDLGIAGPILAVAVRLVTLQWISGGVVNVLAGLALAALGIWAVLHFDPLLHRILSAALVPFGLWRIFRGVAVLRQWTKTDAP
;
A
#
# COMPACT_ATOMS: atom_id res chain seq x y z
N MET A 1 25.00 -4.50 -15.03
CA MET A 1 24.25 -4.05 -13.84
C MET A 1 25.25 -3.73 -12.74
N ASN A 2 25.03 -2.66 -11.96
CA ASN A 2 25.96 -2.25 -10.90
C ASN A 2 25.67 -3.11 -9.66
N PRO A 3 26.60 -3.98 -9.20
CA PRO A 3 26.33 -4.98 -8.17
C PRO A 3 25.88 -4.38 -6.84
N LEU A 4 26.27 -3.13 -6.54
CA LEU A 4 25.84 -2.40 -5.36
C LEU A 4 24.35 -2.02 -5.43
N LEU A 5 23.86 -1.64 -6.62
CA LEU A 5 22.47 -1.30 -6.86
C LEU A 5 21.57 -2.53 -6.69
N ASP A 6 21.99 -3.69 -7.20
CA ASP A 6 21.26 -4.95 -7.05
C ASP A 6 21.14 -5.39 -5.58
N HIS A 7 22.21 -5.21 -4.78
CA HIS A 7 22.17 -5.49 -3.35
C HIS A 7 21.22 -4.56 -2.59
N MET A 8 21.24 -3.26 -2.91
CA MET A 8 20.33 -2.29 -2.28
C MET A 8 18.87 -2.60 -2.59
N ILE A 9 18.54 -2.92 -3.86
CA ILE A 9 17.20 -3.32 -4.26
C ILE A 9 16.76 -4.59 -3.51
N THR A 10 17.65 -5.57 -3.40
CA THR A 10 17.35 -6.83 -2.70
C THR A 10 17.07 -6.60 -1.22
N ILE A 11 17.89 -5.80 -0.54
CA ILE A 11 17.69 -5.45 0.87
C ILE A 11 16.38 -4.68 1.05
N MET A 12 16.10 -3.70 0.19
CA MET A 12 14.83 -2.96 0.23
C MET A 12 13.63 -3.88 0.01
N ALA A 13 13.69 -4.79 -0.96
CA ALA A 13 12.64 -5.76 -1.21
C ALA A 13 12.40 -6.65 0.02
N PHE A 14 13.47 -7.13 0.65
CA PHE A 14 13.38 -7.94 1.86
C PHE A 14 12.73 -7.18 3.03
N ILE A 15 13.13 -5.91 3.24
CA ILE A 15 12.53 -5.04 4.26
C ILE A 15 11.04 -4.80 3.97
N LEU A 16 10.67 -4.51 2.73
CA LEU A 16 9.28 -4.25 2.35
C LEU A 16 8.40 -5.50 2.53
N ILE A 17 8.91 -6.68 2.15
CA ILE A 17 8.22 -7.96 2.35
C ILE A 17 8.08 -8.23 3.85
N GLY A 18 9.16 -8.07 4.62
CA GLY A 18 9.12 -8.24 6.08
C GLY A 18 8.08 -7.33 6.73
N LEU A 19 8.09 -6.04 6.38
CA LEU A 19 7.13 -5.06 6.89
C LEU A 19 5.67 -5.44 6.56
N ALA A 20 5.44 -6.05 5.40
CA ALA A 20 4.11 -6.50 5.00
C ALA A 20 3.66 -7.81 5.67
N VAL A 21 4.61 -8.70 5.97
CA VAL A 21 4.32 -10.06 6.48
C VAL A 21 4.28 -10.09 8.01
N ILE A 22 5.12 -9.31 8.69
CA ILE A 22 5.20 -9.26 10.17
C ILE A 22 3.83 -9.03 10.84
N PRO A 23 3.01 -8.06 10.41
CA PRO A 23 1.71 -7.83 11.05
C PRO A 23 0.79 -9.05 10.88
N LEU A 24 0.85 -9.70 9.73
CA LEU A 24 0.08 -10.93 9.44
C LEU A 24 0.53 -12.10 10.35
N LEU A 25 1.84 -12.27 10.52
CA LEU A 25 2.40 -13.28 11.42
C LEU A 25 1.99 -13.02 12.86
N LEU A 26 1.99 -11.76 13.31
CA LEU A 26 1.54 -11.39 14.66
C LEU A 26 0.05 -11.65 14.86
N VAL A 27 -0.80 -11.39 13.85
CA VAL A 27 -2.22 -11.78 13.91
C VAL A 27 -2.36 -13.30 14.05
N ALA A 28 -1.62 -14.07 13.25
CA ALA A 28 -1.66 -15.53 13.30
C ALA A 28 -1.20 -16.08 14.67
N LEU A 29 -0.09 -15.53 15.20
CA LEU A 29 0.43 -15.90 16.52
C LEU A 29 -0.54 -15.50 17.64
N GLY A 30 -1.13 -14.31 17.57
CA GLY A 30 -2.14 -13.86 18.54
C GLY A 30 -3.39 -14.72 18.52
N ALA A 31 -3.87 -15.11 17.33
CA ALA A 31 -4.99 -16.03 17.18
C ALA A 31 -4.68 -17.42 17.74
N LEU A 32 -3.47 -17.94 17.47
CA LEU A 32 -3.02 -19.22 18.03
C LEU A 32 -2.90 -19.16 19.56
N ALA A 33 -2.33 -18.09 20.09
CA ALA A 33 -2.23 -17.88 21.54
C ALA A 33 -3.61 -17.77 22.20
N SER A 34 -4.57 -17.11 21.53
CA SER A 34 -5.96 -17.02 21.99
C SER A 34 -6.66 -18.38 21.98
N TYR A 35 -6.36 -19.25 21.01
CA TYR A 35 -6.90 -20.61 20.96
C TYR A 35 -6.45 -21.46 22.15
N PHE A 36 -5.22 -21.25 22.64
CA PHE A 36 -4.67 -21.92 23.82
C PHE A 36 -4.93 -21.17 25.15
N ASP A 37 -5.76 -20.12 25.13
CA ASP A 37 -6.09 -19.28 26.30
C ASP A 37 -4.86 -18.68 27.01
N LEU A 38 -3.83 -18.34 26.23
CA LEU A 38 -2.62 -17.72 26.76
C LEU A 38 -2.85 -16.23 27.05
N GLY A 39 -2.51 -15.77 28.26
CA GLY A 39 -2.67 -14.36 28.67
C GLY A 39 -1.89 -13.33 27.83
N ILE A 40 -0.94 -13.78 27.00
CA ILE A 40 -0.19 -12.94 26.05
C ILE A 40 -0.94 -12.65 24.74
N ALA A 41 -2.05 -13.34 24.48
CA ALA A 41 -2.81 -13.20 23.23
C ALA A 41 -3.33 -11.77 23.03
N GLY A 42 -3.88 -11.15 24.08
CA GLY A 42 -4.39 -9.78 24.03
C GLY A 42 -3.33 -8.75 23.61
N PRO A 43 -2.18 -8.67 24.30
CA PRO A 43 -1.09 -7.78 23.91
C PRO A 43 -0.56 -8.01 22.49
N ILE A 44 -0.37 -9.27 22.08
CA ILE A 44 0.12 -9.61 20.72
C ILE A 44 -0.88 -9.14 19.66
N LEU A 45 -2.17 -9.43 19.86
CA LEU A 45 -3.21 -9.05 18.93
C LEU A 45 -3.36 -7.51 18.85
N ALA A 46 -3.24 -6.81 19.97
CA ALA A 46 -3.29 -5.34 20.00
C ALA A 46 -2.16 -4.70 19.18
N VAL A 47 -0.93 -5.22 19.30
CA VAL A 47 0.21 -4.78 18.49
C VAL A 47 -0.01 -5.10 17.01
N ALA A 48 -0.48 -6.32 16.72
CA ALA A 48 -0.75 -6.76 15.36
C ALA A 48 -1.79 -5.85 14.67
N VAL A 49 -2.90 -5.57 15.34
CA VAL A 49 -3.95 -4.67 14.84
C VAL A 49 -3.41 -3.27 14.59
N ARG A 50 -2.58 -2.72 15.49
CA ARG A 50 -1.97 -1.40 15.30
C ARG A 50 -1.05 -1.36 14.08
N LEU A 51 -0.21 -2.38 13.89
CA LEU A 51 0.71 -2.46 12.75
C LEU A 51 -0.05 -2.66 11.43
N VAL A 52 -1.04 -3.54 11.39
CA VAL A 52 -1.93 -3.73 10.23
C VAL A 52 -2.62 -2.41 9.90
N THR A 53 -3.12 -1.69 10.90
CA THR A 53 -3.78 -0.39 10.73
C THR A 53 -2.84 0.64 10.09
N LEU A 54 -1.61 0.78 10.61
CA LEU A 54 -0.60 1.66 10.03
C LEU A 54 -0.27 1.29 8.58
N GLN A 55 -0.21 -0.01 8.27
CA GLN A 55 0.01 -0.52 6.91
C GLN A 55 -1.14 -0.16 5.96
N TRP A 56 -2.39 -0.23 6.43
CA TRP A 56 -3.55 0.19 5.64
C TRP A 56 -3.58 1.70 5.40
N ILE A 57 -3.28 2.52 6.42
CA ILE A 57 -3.23 3.99 6.28
C ILE A 57 -2.12 4.38 5.31
N SER A 58 -0.90 3.88 5.52
CA SER A 58 0.23 4.16 4.64
C SER A 58 -0.03 3.68 3.22
N GLY A 59 -0.60 2.48 3.03
CA GLY A 59 -1.03 1.97 1.74
C GLY A 59 -2.11 2.85 1.08
N GLY A 60 -3.04 3.39 1.86
CA GLY A 60 -4.06 4.34 1.41
C GLY A 60 -3.45 5.64 0.89
N VAL A 61 -2.56 6.27 1.66
CA VAL A 61 -1.84 7.49 1.28
C VAL A 61 -1.01 7.26 0.02
N VAL A 62 -0.23 6.18 -0.02
CA VAL A 62 0.59 5.81 -1.18
C VAL A 62 -0.28 5.60 -2.42
N ASN A 63 -1.47 5.00 -2.28
CA ASN A 63 -2.39 4.84 -3.40
C ASN A 63 -2.89 6.19 -3.96
N VAL A 64 -3.22 7.15 -3.09
CA VAL A 64 -3.64 8.49 -3.52
C VAL A 64 -2.50 9.21 -4.23
N LEU A 65 -1.32 9.27 -3.62
CA LEU A 65 -0.16 9.98 -4.18
C LEU A 65 0.32 9.35 -5.49
N ALA A 66 0.47 8.03 -5.52
CA ALA A 66 0.87 7.33 -6.74
C ALA A 66 -0.20 7.42 -7.83
N GLY A 67 -1.49 7.40 -7.46
CA GLY A 67 -2.59 7.56 -8.40
C GLY A 67 -2.63 8.96 -9.02
N LEU A 68 -2.39 10.02 -8.23
CA LEU A 68 -2.25 11.39 -8.71
C LEU A 68 -1.05 11.52 -9.66
N ALA A 69 0.10 10.97 -9.28
CA ALA A 69 1.29 10.97 -10.13
C ALA A 69 1.04 10.25 -11.46
N LEU A 70 0.39 9.07 -11.44
CA LEU A 70 0.03 8.32 -12.64
C LEU A 70 -0.95 9.06 -13.54
N ALA A 71 -1.97 9.71 -12.95
CA ALA A 71 -2.92 10.51 -13.72
C ALA A 71 -2.23 11.73 -14.38
N ALA A 72 -1.38 12.44 -13.64
CA ALA A 72 -0.62 13.56 -14.16
C ALA A 72 0.37 13.14 -15.26
N LEU A 73 1.07 12.01 -15.07
CA LEU A 73 1.95 11.43 -16.07
C LEU A 73 1.17 11.01 -17.33
N GLY A 74 -0.01 10.43 -17.17
CA GLY A 74 -0.90 10.09 -18.27
C GLY A 74 -1.31 11.31 -19.08
N ILE A 75 -1.76 12.38 -18.42
CA ILE A 75 -2.12 13.64 -19.08
C ILE A 75 -0.92 14.25 -19.80
N TRP A 76 0.23 14.34 -19.13
CA TRP A 76 1.46 14.88 -19.72
C TRP A 76 1.89 14.10 -20.96
N ALA A 77 1.87 12.77 -20.89
CA ALA A 77 2.25 11.87 -21.98
C ALA A 77 1.27 11.96 -23.17
N VAL A 78 -0.04 12.10 -22.93
CA VAL A 78 -1.02 12.35 -23.99
C VAL A 78 -0.69 13.65 -24.73
N LEU A 79 -0.24 14.69 -24.02
CA LEU A 79 0.07 15.98 -24.64
C LEU A 79 1.39 15.96 -25.42
N HIS A 80 2.39 15.19 -24.96
CA HIS A 80 3.76 15.26 -25.48
C HIS A 80 4.15 14.17 -26.49
N PHE A 81 3.49 13.00 -26.50
CA PHE A 81 3.84 11.95 -27.47
C PHE A 81 3.16 12.16 -28.82
N ASP A 82 3.96 12.12 -29.89
CA ASP A 82 3.48 12.29 -31.27
C ASP A 82 2.75 11.08 -31.85
N PRO A 83 3.21 9.83 -31.68
CA PRO A 83 2.48 8.70 -32.22
C PRO A 83 1.14 8.52 -31.51
N LEU A 84 0.05 8.48 -32.28
CA LEU A 84 -1.33 8.31 -31.76
C LEU A 84 -1.47 7.10 -30.82
N LEU A 85 -0.74 6.02 -31.11
CA LEU A 85 -0.76 4.79 -30.33
C LEU A 85 -0.15 4.99 -28.92
N HIS A 86 0.89 5.82 -28.79
CA HIS A 86 1.48 6.16 -27.50
C HIS A 86 0.55 7.06 -26.68
N ARG A 87 -0.15 7.99 -27.34
CA ARG A 87 -1.19 8.83 -26.70
C ARG A 87 -2.34 8.00 -26.13
N ILE A 88 -2.82 7.00 -26.88
CA ILE A 88 -3.92 6.13 -26.43
C ILE A 88 -3.47 5.28 -25.23
N LEU A 89 -2.26 4.71 -25.29
CA LEU A 89 -1.71 3.94 -24.17
C LEU A 89 -1.48 4.81 -22.93
N SER A 90 -1.00 6.05 -23.09
CA SER A 90 -0.84 6.97 -21.97
C SER A 90 -2.17 7.47 -21.41
N ALA A 91 -3.21 7.61 -22.24
CA ALA A 91 -4.54 7.95 -21.79
C ALA A 91 -5.12 6.89 -20.82
N ALA A 92 -4.74 5.62 -20.96
CA ALA A 92 -5.13 4.55 -20.03
C ALA A 92 -4.51 4.69 -18.63
N LEU A 93 -3.42 5.45 -18.47
CA LEU A 93 -2.82 5.75 -17.16
C LEU A 93 -3.73 6.64 -16.31
N VAL A 94 -4.55 7.49 -16.94
CA VAL A 94 -5.47 8.40 -16.26
C VAL A 94 -6.57 7.66 -15.48
N PRO A 95 -7.40 6.78 -16.11
CA PRO A 95 -8.41 6.02 -15.37
C PRO A 95 -7.77 5.06 -14.35
N PHE A 96 -6.57 4.53 -14.62
CA PHE A 96 -5.86 3.71 -13.65
C PHE A 96 -5.38 4.52 -12.43
N GLY A 97 -4.87 5.74 -12.65
CA GLY A 97 -4.52 6.67 -11.59
C GLY A 97 -5.73 7.05 -10.73
N LEU A 98 -6.86 7.38 -11.36
CA LEU A 98 -8.13 7.68 -10.69
C LEU A 98 -8.67 6.50 -9.88
N TRP A 99 -8.62 5.28 -10.42
CA TRP A 99 -8.98 4.06 -9.69
C TRP A 99 -8.14 3.88 -8.42
N ARG A 100 -6.84 4.14 -8.52
CA ARG A 100 -5.91 4.04 -7.39
C ARG A 100 -6.20 5.11 -6.32
N ILE A 101 -6.51 6.34 -6.73
CA ILE A 101 -6.97 7.41 -5.82
C ILE A 101 -8.26 6.99 -5.12
N PHE A 102 -9.25 6.51 -5.86
CA PHE A 102 -10.54 6.08 -5.28
C PHE A 102 -10.34 5.01 -4.21
N ARG A 103 -9.50 3.99 -4.49
CA ARG A 103 -9.16 2.95 -3.51
C ARG A 103 -8.45 3.53 -2.28
N GLY A 104 -7.49 4.42 -2.47
CA GLY A 104 -6.78 5.06 -1.36
C GLY A 104 -7.70 5.90 -0.48
N VAL A 105 -8.57 6.72 -1.09
CA VAL A 105 -9.58 7.51 -0.38
C VAL A 105 -10.59 6.63 0.35
N ALA A 106 -11.05 5.53 -0.26
CA ALA A 106 -11.98 4.61 0.39
C ALA A 106 -11.40 4.00 1.68
N VAL A 107 -10.14 3.58 1.65
CA VAL A 107 -9.42 3.06 2.84
C VAL A 107 -9.26 4.15 3.90
N LEU A 108 -8.82 5.35 3.51
CA LEU A 108 -8.64 6.47 4.46
C LEU A 108 -9.96 6.93 5.06
N ARG A 109 -11.06 6.93 4.29
CA ARG A 109 -12.40 7.32 4.73
C ARG A 109 -13.00 6.34 5.72
N GLN A 110 -12.74 5.03 5.56
CA GLN A 110 -13.14 4.04 6.56
C GLN A 110 -12.52 4.36 7.91
N TRP A 111 -11.25 4.79 7.90
CA TRP A 111 -10.54 5.20 9.10
C TRP A 111 -11.14 6.46 9.75
N THR A 112 -11.42 7.50 8.96
CA THR A 112 -12.02 8.74 9.49
C THR A 112 -13.42 8.54 10.07
N LYS A 113 -14.15 7.51 9.63
CA LYS A 113 -15.46 7.15 10.19
C LYS A 113 -15.36 6.35 11.48
N THR A 114 -14.27 5.62 11.71
CA THR A 114 -14.07 4.84 12.94
C THR A 114 -13.72 5.74 14.13
N ASP A 115 -13.21 6.95 13.88
CA ASP A 115 -12.88 7.97 14.90
C ASP A 115 -13.98 9.05 15.09
N ALA A 116 -15.17 8.88 14.49
CA ALA A 116 -16.30 9.79 14.75
C ALA A 116 -16.99 9.40 16.08
N PRO A 117 -17.20 10.36 17.00
CA PRO A 117 -17.79 10.09 18.32
C PRO A 117 -19.22 9.55 18.24
#